data_AF-A0A174WJ34-F1
#
_entry.id   AF-A0A174WJ34-F1
#
_cell.length_a   1.000
_cell.length_b   1.000
_cell.length_c   1.000
_cell.angle_alpha   90.00
_cell.angle_beta   90.00
_cell.angle_gamma   90.00
#
_symmetry.space_group_name_H-M   'P 1'
#
loop_
_entity.id
_entity.type
_entity.pdbx_description
1 polymer ?
#
loop_
_entity_poly.entity_id
_entity_poly.type
_entity_poly.pdbx_seq_one_letter_code
_entity_poly.pdbx_strand_id
1 'polypeptide(L)'
;MKYLCFIFCVLLVGACSSTKGSGKETLFCELDKEVQDSLLSVSRKVLEEDYAPQAMIDFSGNCKFTERNIGPWVVGIQIEDTVNKRSVSLPTNAPMPYIVHNNTVYYPEEYNLLVMGFDKNTKFRTIRMK
;
A
#
# COMPACT_ATOMS: atom_id res chain seq x y z
N MET A 1 16.57 -41.23 -16.75
CA MET A 1 15.25 -40.57 -16.54
C MET A 1 15.00 -40.31 -15.04
N LYS A 2 15.78 -39.42 -14.40
CA LYS A 2 15.61 -39.06 -12.97
C LYS A 2 15.68 -37.56 -12.71
N TYR A 3 16.37 -36.82 -13.59
CA TYR A 3 16.52 -35.37 -13.49
C TYR A 3 15.38 -34.56 -14.12
N LEU A 4 14.53 -35.17 -14.95
CA LEU A 4 13.39 -34.47 -15.56
C LEU A 4 12.32 -34.09 -14.53
N CYS A 5 12.10 -34.92 -13.50
CA CYS A 5 11.13 -34.63 -12.44
C CYS A 5 11.58 -33.48 -11.54
N PHE A 6 12.89 -33.28 -11.35
CA PHE A 6 13.41 -32.21 -10.51
C PHE A 6 13.23 -30.82 -11.14
N ILE A 7 13.34 -30.73 -12.47
CA ILE A 7 13.15 -29.46 -13.19
C ILE A 7 11.68 -29.02 -13.17
N PHE A 8 10.73 -29.96 -13.16
CA PHE A 8 9.30 -29.64 -13.08
C PHE A 8 8.89 -29.11 -11.68
N CYS A 9 9.53 -29.59 -10.60
CA CYS A 9 9.26 -29.11 -9.24
C CYS A 9 9.72 -27.67 -9.01
N VAL A 10 10.81 -27.22 -9.64
CA VAL A 10 11.33 -25.84 -9.48
C VAL A 10 10.45 -24.82 -10.21
N LEU A 11 9.80 -25.22 -11.31
CA LEU A 11 8.89 -24.33 -12.06
C LEU A 11 7.53 -24.13 -11.37
N LEU A 12 7.10 -25.07 -10.52
CA LEU A 12 5.83 -24.96 -9.79
C LEU A 12 5.89 -24.00 -8.59
N VAL A 13 7.09 -23.64 -8.12
CA VAL A 13 7.25 -22.64 -7.03
C VAL A 13 7.18 -21.20 -7.54
N GLY A 14 7.20 -20.99 -8.86
CA GLY A 14 7.08 -19.68 -9.50
C GLY A 14 5.64 -19.16 -9.62
N ALA A 15 4.64 -19.99 -9.35
CA ALA A 15 3.23 -19.59 -9.30
C ALA A 15 2.82 -19.22 -7.87
N CYS A 16 3.57 -18.34 -7.21
CA CYS A 16 2.93 -17.47 -6.23
C CYS A 16 1.90 -16.68 -7.02
N SER A 17 0.63 -17.06 -6.87
CA SER A 17 -0.50 -16.28 -7.32
C SER A 17 -0.27 -14.85 -6.84
N SER A 18 0.18 -13.98 -7.73
CA SER A 18 -0.20 -12.59 -7.66
C SER A 18 -1.71 -12.62 -7.85
N THR A 19 -2.42 -12.86 -6.76
CA THR A 19 -3.60 -12.06 -6.51
C THR A 19 -3.04 -10.64 -6.59
N LYS A 20 -3.04 -10.08 -7.79
CA LYS A 20 -3.29 -8.65 -7.99
C LYS A 20 -4.44 -8.43 -7.04
N GLY A 21 -4.16 -7.91 -5.84
CA GLY A 21 -5.19 -7.59 -4.88
C GLY A 21 -6.12 -6.71 -5.68
N SER A 22 -7.27 -7.25 -6.07
CA SER A 22 -8.25 -6.56 -6.90
C SER A 22 -8.95 -5.57 -5.98
N GLY A 23 -8.15 -4.73 -5.34
CA GLY A 23 -8.61 -3.59 -4.60
C GLY A 23 -9.36 -2.74 -5.61
N LYS A 24 -10.56 -2.35 -5.20
CA LYS A 24 -11.38 -1.44 -5.99
C LYS A 24 -10.55 -0.19 -6.28
N GLU A 25 -10.58 0.26 -7.51
CA GLU A 25 -10.02 1.56 -7.88
C GLU A 25 -10.96 2.65 -7.37
N THR A 26 -10.40 3.65 -6.71
CA THR A 26 -11.11 4.82 -6.18
C THR A 26 -10.35 6.06 -6.62
N LEU A 27 -11.05 7.07 -7.11
CA LEU A 27 -10.42 8.34 -7.52
C LEU A 27 -10.18 9.23 -6.30
N PHE A 28 -9.20 10.12 -6.38
CA PHE A 28 -8.87 11.07 -5.32
C PHE A 28 -10.10 11.87 -4.85
N CYS A 29 -10.91 12.36 -5.79
CA CYS A 29 -12.11 13.13 -5.48
C CYS A 29 -13.24 12.30 -4.80
N GLU A 30 -13.15 10.98 -4.85
CA GLU A 30 -14.10 10.05 -4.23
C GLU A 30 -13.66 9.60 -2.82
N LEU A 31 -12.42 9.93 -2.41
CA LEU A 31 -11.95 9.66 -1.05
C LEU A 31 -12.71 10.53 -0.03
N ASP A 32 -12.74 10.10 1.23
CA ASP A 32 -13.29 10.93 2.30
C ASP A 32 -12.57 12.29 2.36
N LYS A 33 -13.33 13.36 2.61
CA LYS A 33 -12.78 14.73 2.55
C LYS A 33 -11.58 14.93 3.48
N GLU A 34 -11.62 14.34 4.67
CA GLU A 34 -10.49 14.38 5.61
C GLU A 34 -9.23 13.69 5.08
N VAL A 35 -9.39 12.63 4.28
CA VAL A 35 -8.28 11.96 3.60
C VAL A 35 -7.72 12.86 2.50
N GLN A 36 -8.58 13.47 1.68
CA GLN A 36 -8.17 14.42 0.65
C GLN A 36 -7.40 15.60 1.25
N ASP A 37 -7.95 16.23 2.29
CA ASP A 37 -7.36 17.40 2.96
C ASP A 37 -6.00 17.04 3.61
N SER A 38 -5.90 15.86 4.23
CA SER A 38 -4.65 15.39 4.83
C SER A 38 -3.57 15.13 3.77
N LEU A 39 -3.92 14.50 2.66
CA LEU A 39 -3.01 14.23 1.54
C LEU A 39 -2.49 15.53 0.91
N LEU A 40 -3.37 16.52 0.68
CA LEU A 40 -2.98 17.85 0.20
C LEU A 40 -2.08 18.56 1.20
N SER A 41 -2.40 18.49 2.50
CA SER A 41 -1.56 19.10 3.53
C SER A 41 -0.18 18.46 3.60
N VAL A 42 -0.07 17.14 3.45
CA VAL A 42 1.23 16.46 3.44
C VAL A 42 2.02 16.84 2.19
N SER A 43 1.40 16.82 1.00
CA SER A 43 2.06 17.21 -0.24
C SER A 43 2.60 18.64 -0.20
N ARG A 44 1.83 19.61 0.35
CA ARG A 44 2.33 20.97 0.57
C ARG A 44 3.57 21.00 1.45
N LYS A 45 3.57 20.28 2.58
CA LYS A 45 4.72 20.21 3.48
C LYS A 45 5.95 19.60 2.81
N VAL A 46 5.76 18.56 1.99
CA VAL A 46 6.85 17.94 1.21
C VAL A 46 7.48 18.95 0.26
N LEU A 47 6.68 19.80 -0.39
CA LEU A 47 7.15 20.77 -1.37
C LEU A 47 7.75 22.04 -0.75
N GLU A 48 7.22 22.51 0.38
CA GLU A 48 7.55 23.82 0.95
C GLU A 48 8.44 23.74 2.20
N GLU A 49 8.41 22.62 2.94
CA GLU A 49 9.01 22.51 4.28
C GLU A 49 10.11 21.43 4.37
N ASP A 50 10.55 20.86 3.24
CA ASP A 50 11.48 19.70 3.18
C ASP A 50 11.02 18.53 4.07
N TYR A 51 9.69 18.35 4.17
CA TYR A 51 9.10 17.35 5.02
C TYR A 51 9.30 15.95 4.43
N ALA A 52 9.92 15.05 5.21
CA ALA A 52 10.00 13.64 4.86
C ALA A 52 8.67 12.92 5.21
N PRO A 53 7.88 12.49 4.21
CA PRO A 53 6.59 11.89 4.49
C PRO A 53 6.73 10.49 5.09
N GLN A 54 5.83 10.18 6.03
CA GLN A 54 5.74 8.84 6.59
C GLN A 54 5.15 7.85 5.58
N ALA A 55 5.57 6.58 5.68
CA ALA A 55 5.06 5.51 4.82
C ALA A 55 3.56 5.26 5.00
N MET A 56 3.02 5.47 6.21
CA MET A 56 1.63 5.22 6.55
C MET A 56 1.01 6.45 7.23
N ILE A 57 -0.22 6.78 6.84
CA ILE A 57 -1.07 7.78 7.48
C ILE A 57 -2.25 7.02 8.11
N ASP A 58 -2.26 6.91 9.43
CA ASP A 58 -3.29 6.19 10.17
C ASP A 58 -4.20 7.16 10.94
N PHE A 59 -5.46 7.23 10.52
CA PHE A 59 -6.46 8.09 11.15
C PHE A 59 -6.98 7.53 12.49
N SER A 60 -6.79 6.24 12.75
CA SER A 60 -7.23 5.59 13.99
C SER A 60 -6.18 5.67 15.11
N GLY A 61 -4.91 5.82 14.75
CA GLY A 61 -3.77 5.73 15.67
C GLY A 61 -3.51 4.32 16.22
N ASN A 62 -4.23 3.29 15.75
CA ASN A 62 -4.19 1.93 16.27
C ASN A 62 -3.41 0.96 15.38
N CYS A 63 -2.98 1.40 14.20
CA CYS A 63 -2.41 0.54 13.18
C CYS A 63 -0.89 0.44 13.28
N LYS A 64 -0.39 -0.77 13.07
CA LYS A 64 1.03 -1.09 12.96
C LYS A 64 1.37 -1.45 11.52
N PHE A 65 2.32 -0.71 10.95
CA PHE A 65 2.95 -1.03 9.68
C PHE A 65 4.14 -1.98 9.89
N THR A 66 4.23 -3.05 9.11
CA THR A 66 5.35 -3.99 9.12
C THR A 66 5.81 -4.29 7.70
N GLU A 67 7.07 -4.00 7.43
CA GLU A 67 7.76 -4.36 6.19
C GLU A 67 8.74 -5.51 6.48
N ARG A 68 8.72 -6.55 5.64
CA ARG A 68 9.65 -7.68 5.71
C ARG A 68 10.58 -7.62 4.52
N ASN A 69 11.88 -7.70 4.78
CA ASN A 69 12.94 -7.54 3.79
C ASN A 69 13.87 -8.75 3.74
N ILE A 70 14.35 -9.10 2.54
CA ILE A 70 15.47 -10.01 2.31
C ILE A 70 16.55 -9.23 1.55
N GLY A 71 17.60 -8.83 2.27
CA GLY A 71 18.57 -7.87 1.73
C GLY A 71 17.87 -6.56 1.34
N PRO A 72 18.10 -6.02 0.13
CA PRO A 72 17.45 -4.78 -0.31
C PRO A 72 16.01 -4.98 -0.82
N TRP A 73 15.50 -6.22 -0.84
CA TRP A 73 14.22 -6.53 -1.46
C TRP A 73 13.10 -6.59 -0.42
N VAL A 74 12.03 -5.81 -0.67
CA VAL A 74 10.77 -5.92 0.08
C VAL A 74 10.05 -7.19 -0.34
N VAL A 75 9.86 -8.10 0.62
CA VAL A 75 9.19 -9.40 0.40
C VAL A 75 7.81 -9.48 1.05
N GLY A 76 7.42 -8.47 1.83
CA GLY A 76 6.06 -8.39 2.33
C GLY A 76 5.78 -7.06 3.02
N ILE A 77 4.56 -6.56 2.82
CA ILE A 77 4.03 -5.39 3.51
C ILE A 77 2.73 -5.81 4.20
N GLN A 78 2.62 -5.49 5.48
CA GLN A 78 1.43 -5.78 6.29
C GLN A 78 1.05 -4.58 7.16
N ILE A 79 -0.25 -4.30 7.21
CA ILE A 79 -0.83 -3.30 8.11
C ILE A 79 -1.81 -4.05 9.03
N GLU A 80 -1.65 -3.88 10.33
CA GLU A 80 -2.47 -4.52 11.37
C GLU A 80 -3.08 -3.46 12.28
N ASP A 81 -4.40 -3.45 12.41
CA ASP A 81 -5.10 -2.75 13.49
C ASP A 81 -4.93 -3.55 14.78
N THR A 82 -4.12 -3.03 15.68
CA THR A 82 -3.73 -3.73 16.91
C THR A 82 -4.85 -3.83 17.94
N VAL A 83 -5.89 -3.01 17.82
CA VAL A 83 -7.06 -2.99 18.72
C VAL A 83 -8.13 -3.94 18.19
N ASN A 84 -8.52 -3.78 16.92
CA ASN A 84 -9.59 -4.59 16.32
C ASN A 84 -9.11 -5.94 15.78
N LYS A 85 -7.80 -6.21 15.83
CA LYS A 85 -7.15 -7.45 15.35
C LYS A 85 -7.44 -7.77 13.89
N ARG A 86 -7.56 -6.73 13.06
CA ARG A 86 -7.73 -6.85 11.61
C ARG A 86 -6.43 -6.55 10.92
N SER A 87 -6.18 -7.18 9.78
CA SER A 87 -4.98 -6.91 9.02
C SER A 87 -5.21 -6.96 7.52
N VAL A 88 -4.26 -6.40 6.79
CA VAL A 88 -4.19 -6.49 5.33
C VAL A 88 -2.74 -6.64 4.92
N SER A 89 -2.52 -7.51 3.94
CA SER A 89 -1.24 -7.61 3.24
C SER A 89 -1.34 -6.83 1.94
N LEU A 90 -0.35 -5.96 1.69
CA LEU A 90 -0.26 -5.20 0.45
C LEU A 90 0.70 -5.88 -0.54
N PRO A 91 0.56 -5.62 -1.85
CA PRO A 91 1.58 -5.97 -2.82
C PRO A 91 2.95 -5.40 -2.40
N THR A 92 4.03 -6.15 -2.62
CA THR A 92 5.39 -5.73 -2.22
C THR A 92 5.88 -4.46 -2.92
N ASN A 93 5.28 -4.14 -4.07
CA ASN A 93 5.55 -2.93 -4.83
C ASN A 93 4.47 -1.86 -4.68
N ALA A 94 3.59 -1.94 -3.66
CA ALA A 94 2.57 -0.92 -3.44
C ALA A 94 3.22 0.47 -3.23
N PRO A 95 2.85 1.49 -4.01
CA PRO A 95 3.37 2.84 -3.81
C PRO A 95 2.91 3.45 -2.47
N MET A 96 3.76 4.27 -1.87
CA MET A 96 3.45 5.04 -0.65
C MET A 96 2.85 6.42 -1.01
N PRO A 97 2.04 7.04 -0.12
CA PRO A 97 1.73 6.60 1.24
C PRO A 97 0.58 5.58 1.33
N TYR A 98 0.57 4.78 2.41
CA TYR A 98 -0.54 3.90 2.78
C TYR A 98 -1.48 4.64 3.73
N ILE A 99 -2.71 4.92 3.29
CA ILE A 99 -3.70 5.63 4.10
C ILE A 99 -4.64 4.62 4.74
N VAL A 100 -4.73 4.61 6.07
CA VAL A 100 -5.68 3.77 6.81
C VAL A 100 -6.82 4.64 7.34
N HIS A 101 -8.03 4.40 6.83
CA HIS A 101 -9.23 5.11 7.23
C HIS A 101 -10.42 4.15 7.25
N ASN A 102 -11.22 4.15 8.32
CA ASN A 102 -12.43 3.33 8.46
C ASN A 102 -12.26 1.85 8.05
N ASN A 103 -11.26 1.17 8.61
CA ASN A 103 -10.90 -0.23 8.31
C ASN A 103 -10.58 -0.50 6.83
N THR A 104 -10.23 0.53 6.10
CA THR A 104 -9.89 0.48 4.68
C THR A 104 -8.51 1.09 4.49
N VAL A 105 -7.71 0.44 3.68
CA VAL A 105 -6.40 0.92 3.27
C VAL A 105 -6.48 1.40 1.84
N TYR A 106 -6.03 2.63 1.62
CA TYR A 106 -5.84 3.24 0.31
C TYR A 106 -4.35 3.38 0.04
N TYR A 107 -3.93 3.15 -1.19
CA TYR A 107 -2.57 3.47 -1.61
C TYR A 107 -2.56 3.90 -3.08
N PRO A 108 -1.70 4.84 -3.48
CA PRO A 108 -1.72 5.36 -4.83
C PRO A 108 -1.29 4.31 -5.85
N GLU A 109 -1.78 4.44 -7.08
CA GLU A 109 -1.34 3.58 -8.19
C GLU A 109 0.02 4.01 -8.75
N GLU A 110 0.39 5.29 -8.58
CA GLU A 110 1.63 5.87 -9.04
C GLU A 110 2.57 6.22 -7.88
N TYR A 111 3.88 6.20 -8.15
CA TYR A 111 4.91 6.59 -7.19
C TYR A 111 5.09 8.11 -7.14
N ASN A 112 5.69 8.60 -6.05
CA ASN A 112 6.05 10.02 -5.84
C ASN A 112 4.86 10.98 -5.90
N LEU A 113 3.65 10.48 -5.63
CA LEU A 113 2.42 11.25 -5.75
C LEU A 113 2.40 12.49 -4.85
N LEU A 114 3.02 12.42 -3.66
CA LEU A 114 3.13 13.57 -2.75
C LEU A 114 3.95 14.74 -3.33
N VAL A 115 4.86 14.46 -4.26
CA VAL A 115 5.66 15.48 -4.96
C VAL A 115 4.95 15.94 -6.24
N MET A 116 4.35 15.00 -6.98
CA MET A 116 3.64 15.30 -8.23
C MET A 116 2.31 16.04 -8.00
N GLY A 117 1.75 15.93 -6.81
CA GLY A 117 0.44 16.49 -6.46
C GLY A 117 -0.70 15.55 -6.86
N PHE A 118 -1.92 16.01 -6.57
CA PHE A 118 -3.15 15.27 -6.81
C PHE A 118 -4.05 16.02 -7.77
N ASP A 119 -4.64 15.30 -8.72
CA ASP A 119 -5.76 15.76 -9.51
C ASP A 119 -7.02 14.91 -9.22
N LYS A 120 -8.17 15.35 -9.72
CA LYS A 120 -9.44 14.67 -9.47
C LYS A 120 -9.50 13.22 -9.97
N ASN A 121 -8.69 12.86 -10.96
CA ASN A 121 -8.61 11.55 -11.59
C ASN A 121 -7.46 10.69 -11.03
N THR A 122 -6.66 11.21 -10.09
CA THR A 122 -5.59 10.46 -9.46
C THR A 122 -6.14 9.20 -8.79
N LYS A 123 -5.52 8.06 -9.06
CA LYS A 123 -6.08 6.74 -8.73
C LYS A 123 -5.46 6.14 -7.47
N PHE A 124 -6.33 5.55 -6.66
CA PHE A 124 -5.98 4.79 -5.47
C PHE A 124 -6.52 3.37 -5.56
N ARG A 125 -5.72 2.43 -5.09
CA ARG A 125 -6.14 1.06 -4.79
C ARG A 125 -6.74 1.04 -3.40
N THR A 126 -7.90 0.41 -3.28
CA THR A 126 -8.67 0.34 -2.03
C THR A 126 -8.79 -1.11 -1.57
N ILE A 127 -8.35 -1.41 -0.35
CA ILE A 127 -8.42 -2.75 0.23
C ILE A 127 -8.98 -2.68 1.65
N ARG A 128 -10.01 -3.48 1.92
CA ARG A 128 -10.60 -3.57 3.27
C ARG A 128 -9.79 -4.51 4.15
N MET A 129 -9.50 -4.08 5.38
CA MET A 129 -8.84 -4.89 6.39
C MET A 129 -9.78 -6.00 6.88
N LYS A 130 -9.23 -7.20 7.10
CA LYS A 130 -9.97 -8.40 7.52
C LYS A 130 -9.55 -8.87 8.89
#